data_AF-N2BKI0-F1
#
_entry.id   AF-N2BKI0-F1
#
_cell.length_a   1.000
_cell.length_b   1.000
_cell.length_c   1.000
_cell.angle_alpha   90.00
_cell.angle_beta   90.00
_cell.angle_gamma   90.00
#
_symmetry.space_group_name_H-M   'P 1'
#
loop_
_entity.id
_entity.type
_entity.pdbx_description
1 polymer ?
#
loop_
_entity_poly.entity_id
_entity_poly.type
_entity_poly.pdbx_seq_one_letter_code
_entity_poly.pdbx_strand_id
1 'polypeptide(L)'
;MKCTKCGMEVASSARTCSRCGETVSREFNYKNMEKELLHTVWEEETINGIAGKSILYGQQMELSAADAGSKRKGMRTIKKRNQYEEMNEYNDMEEMDDDEIPQKQPAKLVLGILTGAVAFAGLAFFLHNFSTDYVYEKEEAQYLDCLKMMAAEDYPGALDSVDLLLREEEDSLAYLGLKNTICEKSGDNKLQKETLQKIISLDADNYQAYEKLLALYLEEENQQGIEKLAADAPNSAIAAMLGEYLVDTPYLELTPGVYDAIQTLVITSEAGNTIYYTLDGSSPQEKGTPYSAPIALEQDYIYSVRAICKNERGAYGEETSGEYQIGIDAVNRFSGTGVTADASGTPMTQPSVYPQSGTYTTQQRITIDVPIGYQAYYSWSTSEALTPQNGTLYTGGITMPEGSSVLSVILTDGNGSSSEVTQVSYTYQP
;
A
#
# COMPACT_ATOMS: atom_id res chain seq x y z
N MET A 1 0.92 19.05 -18.94
CA MET A 1 1.79 19.19 -20.15
C MET A 1 2.05 20.68 -20.42
N LYS A 2 3.16 21.10 -21.04
CA LYS A 2 3.42 22.53 -21.33
C LYS A 2 3.21 22.83 -22.81
N CYS A 3 2.54 23.94 -23.12
CA CYS A 3 2.34 24.39 -24.50
C CYS A 3 3.70 24.74 -25.14
N THR A 4 4.05 24.10 -26.25
CA THR A 4 5.32 24.30 -26.96
C THR A 4 5.53 25.72 -27.47
N LYS A 5 4.45 26.48 -27.67
CA LYS A 5 4.50 27.86 -28.18
C LYS A 5 4.56 28.93 -27.10
N CYS A 6 3.88 28.76 -25.96
CA CYS A 6 3.77 29.81 -24.93
C CYS A 6 4.17 29.38 -23.52
N GLY A 7 4.60 28.12 -23.33
CA GLY A 7 5.13 27.59 -22.08
C GLY A 7 4.13 27.40 -20.94
N MET A 8 2.86 27.77 -21.14
CA MET A 8 1.81 27.62 -20.11
C MET A 8 1.51 26.14 -19.86
N GLU A 9 1.27 25.80 -18.59
CA GLU A 9 0.77 24.49 -18.21
C GLU A 9 -0.66 24.28 -18.68
N VAL A 10 -0.87 23.17 -19.38
CA VAL A 10 -2.13 22.75 -19.98
C VAL A 10 -2.53 21.43 -19.33
N ALA A 11 -3.81 21.32 -18.97
CA ALA A 11 -4.42 20.08 -18.49
C ALA A 11 -4.27 18.97 -19.54
N SER A 12 -4.02 17.74 -19.09
CA SER A 12 -3.80 16.56 -19.95
C SER A 12 -4.96 16.25 -20.91
N SER A 13 -6.16 16.76 -20.62
CA SER A 13 -7.37 16.58 -21.43
C SER A 13 -7.63 17.70 -22.46
N ALA A 14 -6.89 18.81 -22.44
CA ALA A 14 -7.20 19.96 -23.30
C ALA A 14 -6.56 19.81 -24.70
N ARG A 15 -7.37 20.01 -25.75
CA ARG A 15 -6.95 19.89 -27.16
C ARG A 15 -6.32 21.17 -27.73
N THR A 16 -6.48 22.30 -27.04
CA THR A 16 -6.04 23.62 -27.48
C THR A 16 -5.53 24.41 -26.27
N CYS A 17 -4.44 25.16 -26.44
CA CYS A 17 -3.92 26.01 -25.38
C CYS A 17 -4.86 27.21 -25.16
N SER A 18 -5.35 27.38 -23.92
CA SER A 18 -6.26 28.46 -23.51
C SER A 18 -5.66 29.87 -23.65
N ARG A 19 -4.33 29.99 -23.76
CA ARG A 19 -3.63 31.28 -23.85
C ARG A 19 -3.31 31.71 -25.27
N CYS A 20 -2.82 30.81 -26.11
CA CYS A 20 -2.34 31.16 -27.45
C CYS A 20 -3.16 30.55 -28.59
N GLY A 21 -4.18 29.73 -28.28
CA GLY A 21 -5.06 29.10 -29.26
C GLY A 21 -4.40 28.00 -30.10
N GLU A 22 -3.13 27.68 -29.86
CA GLU A 22 -2.40 26.65 -30.61
C GLU A 22 -2.98 25.26 -30.30
N THR A 23 -3.23 24.48 -31.35
CA THR A 23 -3.61 23.06 -31.24
C THR A 23 -2.44 22.29 -30.66
N VAL A 24 -2.70 21.59 -29.56
CA VAL A 24 -1.68 20.79 -28.89
C VAL A 24 -1.59 19.46 -29.65
N SER A 25 -0.64 19.37 -30.59
CA SER A 25 -0.35 18.14 -31.31
C SER A 25 0.13 17.07 -30.32
N ARG A 26 -0.57 15.94 -30.28
CA ARG A 26 -0.08 14.70 -29.65
C ARG A 26 0.91 14.07 -30.61
N GLU A 27 2.12 14.60 -30.71
CA GLU A 27 3.20 13.80 -31.25
C GLU A 27 3.47 12.69 -30.24
N PHE A 28 2.91 11.52 -30.53
CA PHE A 28 3.34 10.28 -29.91
C PHE A 28 4.85 10.18 -30.11
N ASN A 29 5.58 10.03 -29.01
CA ASN A 29 7.01 9.85 -29.04
C ASN A 29 7.30 8.44 -29.56
N TYR A 30 7.39 8.30 -30.89
CA TYR A 30 7.63 7.02 -31.58
C TYR A 30 8.95 6.33 -31.16
N LYS A 31 9.90 7.05 -30.54
CA LYS A 31 11.19 6.48 -30.12
C LYS A 31 11.09 5.43 -29.00
N ASN A 32 10.08 5.50 -28.14
CA ASN A 32 9.90 4.49 -27.09
C ASN A 32 9.09 3.28 -27.56
N MET A 33 8.22 3.47 -28.55
CA MET A 33 7.34 2.41 -29.05
C MET A 33 8.10 1.39 -29.92
N GLU A 34 9.14 1.85 -30.64
CA GLU A 34 10.00 0.96 -31.45
C GLU A 34 10.82 0.01 -30.55
N LYS A 35 11.37 0.51 -29.43
CA LYS A 35 12.04 -0.33 -28.40
C LYS A 35 11.07 -1.37 -27.84
N GLU A 36 9.87 -0.96 -27.40
CA GLU A 36 8.90 -1.90 -26.80
C GLU A 36 8.36 -2.95 -27.79
N LEU A 37 8.16 -2.58 -29.06
CA LEU A 37 7.75 -3.52 -30.12
C LEU A 37 8.86 -4.51 -30.48
N LEU A 38 10.13 -4.09 -30.44
CA LEU A 38 11.28 -4.99 -30.64
C LEU A 38 11.42 -6.00 -29.50
N HIS A 39 11.26 -5.55 -28.24
CA HIS A 39 11.35 -6.44 -27.08
C HIS A 39 10.22 -7.49 -27.07
N THR A 40 8.99 -7.12 -27.43
CA THR A 40 7.87 -8.07 -27.52
C THR A 40 8.06 -9.11 -28.63
N VAL A 41 8.61 -8.73 -29.78
CA VAL A 41 8.90 -9.67 -30.88
C VAL A 41 10.00 -10.67 -30.47
N TRP A 42 11.02 -10.24 -29.74
CA TRP A 42 12.09 -11.13 -29.29
C TRP A 42 11.68 -12.05 -28.14
N GLU A 43 10.80 -11.62 -27.23
CA GLU A 43 10.21 -12.49 -26.20
C GLU A 43 9.42 -13.65 -26.83
N GLU A 44 8.67 -13.38 -27.90
CA GLU A 44 7.90 -14.40 -28.63
C GLU A 44 8.78 -15.37 -29.45
N GLU A 45 9.87 -14.88 -30.07
CA GLU A 45 10.76 -15.70 -30.90
C GLU A 45 11.79 -16.52 -30.10
N THR A 46 12.28 -16.00 -28.96
CA THR A 46 13.32 -16.68 -28.17
C THR A 46 12.76 -17.69 -27.16
N ILE A 47 11.50 -17.52 -26.73
CA ILE A 47 10.86 -18.39 -25.73
C ILE A 47 9.64 -19.07 -26.34
N ASN A 48 9.87 -20.18 -27.06
CA ASN A 48 8.81 -21.11 -27.45
C ASN A 48 8.17 -21.76 -26.19
N GLY A 49 7.22 -21.07 -25.57
CA GLY A 49 6.54 -21.55 -24.36
C GLY A 49 5.77 -20.51 -23.53
N ILE A 50 6.00 -19.21 -23.70
CA ILE A 50 5.24 -18.15 -23.00
C ILE A 50 4.07 -17.69 -23.90
N ALA A 51 3.25 -18.62 -24.36
CA ALA A 51 1.94 -18.29 -24.91
C ALA A 51 0.97 -18.05 -23.75
N GLY A 52 1.13 -16.92 -23.09
CA GLY A 52 0.31 -16.50 -21.95
C GLY A 52 0.30 -14.99 -21.82
N LYS A 53 -0.45 -14.32 -22.71
CA LYS A 53 -0.82 -12.89 -22.65
C LYS A 53 0.32 -11.95 -22.25
N SER A 54 1.05 -11.45 -23.25
CA SER A 54 1.76 -10.17 -23.11
C SER A 54 0.78 -9.11 -22.60
N ILE A 55 1.07 -8.52 -21.44
CA ILE A 55 0.17 -7.64 -20.66
C ILE A 55 0.31 -6.18 -21.10
N LEU A 56 1.08 -5.88 -22.15
CA LEU A 56 1.45 -4.50 -22.41
C LEU A 56 0.35 -3.62 -23.03
N TYR A 57 -0.67 -4.16 -23.69
CA TYR A 57 -1.90 -3.39 -24.00
C TYR A 57 -3.08 -4.32 -24.24
N GLY A 58 -4.02 -4.38 -23.29
CA GLY A 58 -5.20 -5.24 -23.41
C GLY A 58 -6.39 -4.77 -22.58
N GLN A 59 -6.97 -3.62 -22.92
CA GLN A 59 -8.35 -3.31 -22.55
C GLN A 59 -9.24 -3.36 -23.79
N GLN A 60 -10.07 -4.40 -23.94
CA GLN A 60 -11.54 -4.23 -24.03
C GLN A 60 -12.32 -5.54 -24.23
N MET A 61 -13.35 -5.63 -23.38
CA MET A 61 -14.70 -6.19 -23.59
C MET A 61 -14.86 -7.68 -23.91
N GLU A 62 -15.15 -8.46 -22.87
CA GLU A 62 -15.93 -9.69 -23.02
C GLU A 62 -17.41 -9.35 -23.22
N LEU A 63 -17.91 -9.61 -24.44
CA LEU A 63 -19.32 -9.83 -24.71
C LEU A 63 -19.50 -11.33 -25.00
N SER A 64 -20.04 -12.01 -23.99
CA SER A 64 -20.70 -13.33 -23.97
C SER A 64 -20.77 -14.13 -25.28
N ALA A 65 -20.26 -15.36 -25.28
CA ALA A 65 -20.84 -16.47 -26.04
C ALA A 65 -20.54 -17.82 -25.38
N ALA A 66 -21.60 -18.60 -25.17
CA ALA A 66 -21.66 -19.83 -24.42
C ALA A 66 -20.91 -21.01 -25.07
N ASP A 67 -20.44 -21.91 -24.21
CA ASP A 67 -19.84 -23.20 -24.55
C ASP A 67 -20.92 -24.22 -24.97
N ALA A 68 -20.64 -24.91 -26.09
CA ALA A 68 -21.31 -26.15 -26.49
C ALA A 68 -20.37 -27.00 -27.36
N GLY A 69 -19.51 -27.79 -26.72
CA GLY A 69 -19.42 -29.24 -26.93
C GLY A 69 -18.99 -29.83 -28.30
N SER A 70 -17.94 -30.66 -28.19
CA SER A 70 -17.81 -32.00 -28.84
C SER A 70 -17.15 -32.13 -30.23
N LYS A 71 -16.09 -32.96 -30.21
CA LYS A 71 -15.77 -34.07 -31.15
C LYS A 71 -15.17 -33.77 -32.54
N ARG A 72 -13.95 -34.33 -32.70
CA ARG A 72 -13.50 -35.38 -33.67
C ARG A 72 -12.40 -35.00 -34.68
N LYS A 73 -11.34 -35.80 -34.59
CA LYS A 73 -10.63 -36.58 -35.64
C LYS A 73 -10.15 -35.88 -36.91
N GLY A 74 -8.86 -36.04 -37.20
CA GLY A 74 -8.37 -35.98 -38.58
C GLY A 74 -6.86 -35.99 -38.73
N MET A 75 -6.25 -37.17 -38.58
CA MET A 75 -4.85 -37.44 -38.93
C MET A 75 -4.68 -37.57 -40.46
N ARG A 76 -3.58 -37.03 -41.03
CA ARG A 76 -2.80 -37.56 -42.18
C ARG A 76 -1.65 -36.57 -42.51
N THR A 77 -0.39 -36.88 -42.18
CA THR A 77 0.67 -37.51 -43.04
C THR A 77 0.99 -36.71 -44.32
N ILE A 78 2.22 -36.45 -44.77
CA ILE A 78 3.57 -37.01 -44.50
C ILE A 78 4.61 -36.20 -45.33
N LYS A 79 5.85 -36.09 -44.79
CA LYS A 79 7.19 -35.99 -45.42
C LYS A 79 7.63 -34.79 -46.31
N LYS A 80 8.78 -34.24 -45.84
CA LYS A 80 10.08 -33.95 -46.53
C LYS A 80 10.02 -32.87 -47.64
N ARG A 81 11.01 -32.02 -47.87
CA ARG A 81 12.46 -32.03 -47.60
C ARG A 81 12.97 -30.62 -47.85
N ASN A 82 14.08 -30.28 -47.19
CA ASN A 82 15.09 -29.26 -47.52
C ASN A 82 15.15 -28.87 -49.00
N GLN A 83 15.36 -27.60 -49.32
CA GLN A 83 16.71 -27.02 -49.54
C GLN A 83 16.59 -25.55 -49.96
N TYR A 84 17.52 -24.74 -49.44
CA TYR A 84 17.88 -23.44 -49.98
C TYR A 84 18.57 -23.65 -51.34
N GLU A 85 18.15 -22.90 -52.36
CA GLU A 85 18.91 -22.67 -53.59
C GLU A 85 19.03 -21.16 -53.78
N GLU A 86 20.28 -20.67 -53.78
CA GLU A 86 20.70 -19.37 -54.29
C GLU A 86 20.53 -19.34 -55.81
N MET A 87 20.10 -18.19 -56.38
CA MET A 87 20.58 -17.79 -57.71
C MET A 87 20.52 -16.28 -57.95
N ASN A 88 21.59 -15.81 -58.60
CA ASN A 88 21.98 -14.46 -58.98
C ASN A 88 21.14 -13.85 -60.14
N GLU A 89 21.06 -12.51 -60.10
CA GLU A 89 21.39 -11.55 -61.18
C GLU A 89 21.00 -11.86 -62.65
N TYR A 90 20.09 -11.06 -63.26
CA TYR A 90 20.37 -10.25 -64.45
C TYR A 90 19.22 -9.29 -64.83
N ASN A 91 19.62 -8.20 -65.50
CA ASN A 91 18.88 -7.05 -66.04
C ASN A 91 17.57 -7.31 -66.80
N ASP A 92 16.66 -6.33 -66.78
CA ASP A 92 16.08 -5.81 -68.03
C ASP A 92 15.62 -4.34 -67.93
N MET A 93 15.85 -3.63 -69.04
CA MET A 93 15.65 -2.20 -69.27
C MET A 93 14.21 -1.88 -69.69
N GLU A 94 13.66 -0.74 -69.26
CA GLU A 94 12.69 0.03 -70.05
C GLU A 94 13.01 1.54 -70.00
N GLU A 95 13.23 2.12 -71.19
CA GLU A 95 13.31 3.55 -71.55
C GLU A 95 11.94 4.23 -71.30
N MET A 96 11.76 5.52 -70.99
CA MET A 96 11.91 6.78 -71.75
C MET A 96 11.17 7.82 -70.85
N ASP A 97 11.57 9.08 -70.63
CA ASP A 97 11.50 10.20 -71.57
C ASP A 97 12.23 11.44 -71.01
N ASP A 98 12.78 12.21 -71.94
CA ASP A 98 13.49 13.48 -71.79
C ASP A 98 12.59 14.65 -71.34
N ASP A 99 13.15 15.62 -70.61
CA ASP A 99 12.98 17.05 -70.92
C ASP A 99 13.99 17.96 -70.16
N GLU A 100 14.84 18.58 -70.98
CA GLU A 100 15.49 19.91 -70.91
C GLU A 100 16.40 20.37 -69.74
N ILE A 101 17.69 20.54 -70.07
CA ILE A 101 18.70 21.37 -69.38
C ILE A 101 18.95 22.65 -70.20
N PRO A 102 19.11 23.84 -69.60
CA PRO A 102 19.86 24.92 -70.23
C PRO A 102 21.24 25.15 -69.57
N GLN A 103 22.29 25.01 -70.37
CA GLN A 103 23.67 25.39 -70.08
C GLN A 103 23.87 26.93 -70.01
N LYS A 104 24.86 27.40 -69.20
CA LYS A 104 25.87 28.41 -69.60
C LYS A 104 26.99 28.67 -68.54
N GLN A 105 28.19 28.19 -68.89
CA GLN A 105 29.57 28.75 -68.76
C GLN A 105 30.27 29.05 -67.40
N PRO A 106 31.64 29.03 -67.38
CA PRO A 106 32.44 28.68 -66.19
C PRO A 106 33.25 29.85 -65.60
N ALA A 107 33.50 29.81 -64.27
CA ALA A 107 34.79 30.05 -63.61
C ALA A 107 34.65 30.49 -62.14
N LYS A 108 35.57 29.98 -61.31
CA LYS A 108 35.97 30.39 -59.95
C LYS A 108 35.14 29.86 -58.76
N LEU A 109 35.61 28.78 -58.12
CA LEU A 109 36.02 28.82 -56.70
C LEU A 109 36.78 27.53 -56.29
N VAL A 110 38.11 27.54 -56.36
CA VAL A 110 38.99 26.47 -55.82
C VAL A 110 39.30 26.70 -54.33
N LEU A 111 38.35 27.25 -53.55
CA LEU A 111 38.59 27.59 -52.14
C LEU A 111 37.48 27.11 -51.20
N GLY A 112 36.90 25.94 -51.50
CA GLY A 112 35.94 25.24 -50.62
C GLY A 112 36.30 23.78 -50.30
N ILE A 113 37.30 23.21 -50.98
CA ILE A 113 37.59 21.76 -50.89
C ILE A 113 38.50 21.41 -49.68
N LEU A 114 39.33 22.34 -49.21
CA LEU A 114 40.24 22.09 -48.09
C LEU A 114 39.58 22.19 -46.70
N THR A 115 38.55 23.03 -46.54
CA THR A 115 37.81 23.14 -45.26
C THR A 115 36.74 22.06 -45.12
N GLY A 116 36.15 21.62 -46.23
CA GLY A 116 35.22 20.47 -46.25
C GLY A 116 35.91 19.16 -45.87
N ALA A 117 37.11 18.89 -46.38
CA ALA A 117 37.82 17.63 -46.11
C ALA A 117 38.21 17.47 -44.62
N VAL A 118 38.59 18.54 -43.93
CA VAL A 118 38.91 18.50 -42.49
C VAL A 118 37.64 18.35 -41.64
N ALA A 119 36.53 18.99 -42.03
CA ALA A 119 35.25 18.83 -41.36
C ALA A 119 34.66 17.42 -41.55
N PHE A 120 34.78 16.84 -42.75
CA PHE A 120 34.34 15.47 -43.03
C PHE A 120 35.26 14.43 -42.38
N ALA A 121 36.57 14.63 -42.33
CA ALA A 121 37.49 13.76 -41.61
C ALA A 121 37.27 13.85 -40.09
N GLY A 122 36.97 15.03 -39.56
CA GLY A 122 36.60 15.24 -38.15
C GLY A 122 35.26 14.61 -37.80
N LEU A 123 34.25 14.74 -38.66
CA LEU A 123 32.94 14.10 -38.50
C LEU A 123 33.05 12.58 -38.64
N ALA A 124 33.84 12.07 -39.59
CA ALA A 124 34.09 10.64 -39.75
C ALA A 124 34.89 10.08 -38.58
N PHE A 125 35.90 10.78 -38.05
CA PHE A 125 36.62 10.41 -36.84
C PHE A 125 35.73 10.50 -35.59
N PHE A 126 34.82 11.46 -35.53
CA PHE A 126 33.83 11.58 -34.45
C PHE A 126 32.81 10.45 -34.53
N LEU A 127 32.24 10.14 -35.71
CA LEU A 127 31.31 9.02 -35.91
C LEU A 127 32.00 7.65 -35.77
N HIS A 128 33.31 7.55 -36.07
CA HIS A 128 34.09 6.33 -35.90
C HIS A 128 34.57 6.10 -34.44
N ASN A 129 34.80 7.17 -33.67
CA ASN A 129 35.16 7.07 -32.24
C ASN A 129 33.97 7.17 -31.28
N PHE A 130 32.87 7.81 -31.68
CA PHE A 130 31.57 7.76 -31.03
C PHE A 130 30.66 6.83 -31.84
N SER A 131 30.97 5.54 -31.82
CA SER A 131 30.04 4.52 -32.32
C SER A 131 28.81 4.50 -31.41
N THR A 132 27.71 5.09 -31.87
CA THR A 132 26.38 4.85 -31.31
C THR A 132 25.96 3.38 -31.46
N ASP A 133 26.57 2.66 -32.40
CA ASP A 133 26.39 1.21 -32.60
C ASP A 133 26.93 0.36 -31.44
N TYR A 134 28.01 0.78 -30.76
CA TYR A 134 28.67 -0.08 -29.75
C TYR A 134 27.90 -0.16 -28.43
N VAL A 135 27.13 0.88 -28.10
CA VAL A 135 26.31 0.90 -26.87
C VAL A 135 25.00 0.15 -27.10
N TYR A 136 24.38 0.33 -28.28
CA TYR A 136 23.10 -0.30 -28.62
C TYR A 136 23.22 -1.83 -28.80
N GLU A 137 24.26 -2.30 -29.48
CA GLU A 137 24.50 -3.73 -29.73
C GLU A 137 24.84 -4.50 -28.44
N LYS A 138 25.43 -3.82 -27.45
CA LYS A 138 25.81 -4.40 -26.16
C LYS A 138 24.60 -4.58 -25.22
N GLU A 139 23.71 -3.59 -25.14
CA GLU A 139 22.47 -3.68 -24.34
C GLU A 139 21.55 -4.79 -24.87
N GLU A 140 21.38 -4.88 -26.20
CA GLU A 140 20.62 -5.93 -26.87
C GLU A 140 21.19 -7.33 -26.59
N ALA A 141 22.51 -7.49 -26.71
CA ALA A 141 23.17 -8.77 -26.43
C ALA A 141 22.99 -9.20 -24.96
N GLN A 142 23.07 -8.28 -24.01
CA GLN A 142 22.89 -8.56 -22.58
C GLN A 142 21.45 -8.95 -22.24
N TYR A 143 20.47 -8.26 -22.84
CA TYR A 143 19.06 -8.61 -22.70
C TYR A 143 18.76 -10.00 -23.26
N LEU A 144 19.26 -10.32 -24.46
CA LEU A 144 19.11 -11.64 -25.06
C LEU A 144 19.81 -12.76 -24.25
N ASP A 145 20.95 -12.46 -23.62
CA ASP A 145 21.64 -13.42 -22.76
C ASP A 145 20.83 -13.71 -21.49
N CYS A 146 20.23 -12.67 -20.88
CA CYS A 146 19.30 -12.82 -19.77
C CYS A 146 18.12 -13.73 -20.13
N LEU A 147 17.47 -13.52 -21.29
CA LEU A 147 16.37 -14.37 -21.75
C LEU A 147 16.79 -15.83 -21.98
N LYS A 148 17.99 -16.07 -22.53
CA LYS A 148 18.53 -17.42 -22.70
C LYS A 148 18.75 -18.12 -21.36
N MET A 149 19.28 -17.40 -20.36
CA MET A 149 19.47 -17.92 -19.00
C MET A 149 18.13 -18.27 -18.35
N MET A 150 17.11 -17.42 -18.50
CA MET A 150 15.75 -17.72 -18.04
C MET A 150 15.16 -18.96 -18.70
N ALA A 151 15.32 -19.11 -20.03
CA ALA A 151 14.87 -20.29 -20.77
C ALA A 151 15.60 -21.57 -20.36
N ALA A 152 16.84 -21.44 -19.86
CA ALA A 152 17.62 -22.53 -19.30
C ALA A 152 17.36 -22.76 -17.79
N GLU A 153 16.43 -22.03 -17.17
CA GLU A 153 16.14 -22.02 -15.72
C GLU A 153 17.34 -21.63 -14.84
N ASP A 154 18.35 -20.95 -15.41
CA ASP A 154 19.48 -20.37 -14.70
C ASP A 154 19.11 -18.97 -14.17
N TYR A 155 18.29 -18.95 -13.12
CA TYR A 155 17.83 -17.68 -12.53
C TYR A 155 18.93 -16.83 -11.88
N PRO A 156 19.94 -17.40 -11.19
CA PRO A 156 21.05 -16.60 -10.68
C PRO A 156 21.83 -15.91 -11.81
N GLY A 157 22.13 -16.62 -12.90
CA GLY A 157 22.77 -16.03 -14.07
C GLY A 157 21.90 -14.96 -14.73
N ALA A 158 20.59 -15.23 -14.90
CA ALA A 158 19.65 -14.27 -15.45
C ALA A 158 19.57 -12.99 -14.60
N LEU A 159 19.61 -13.14 -13.26
CA LEU A 159 19.58 -12.04 -12.31
C LEU A 159 20.84 -11.17 -12.41
N ASP A 160 22.03 -11.78 -12.48
CA ASP A 160 23.28 -11.06 -12.70
C ASP A 160 23.25 -10.27 -14.02
N SER A 161 22.67 -10.87 -15.07
CA SER A 161 22.53 -10.23 -16.39
C SER A 161 21.55 -9.06 -16.38
N VAL A 162 20.38 -9.17 -15.75
CA VAL A 162 19.45 -8.04 -15.65
C VAL A 162 19.96 -6.93 -14.74
N ASP A 163 20.72 -7.27 -13.69
CA ASP A 163 21.35 -6.28 -12.82
C ASP A 163 22.44 -5.47 -13.55
N LEU A 164 23.09 -6.04 -14.58
CA LEU A 164 23.97 -5.28 -15.46
C LEU A 164 23.20 -4.25 -16.30
N LEU A 165 22.03 -4.62 -16.84
CA LEU A 165 21.17 -3.71 -17.59
C LEU A 165 20.66 -2.56 -16.69
N LEU A 166 20.23 -2.89 -15.47
CA LEU A 166 19.76 -1.92 -14.48
C LEU A 166 20.88 -1.00 -13.94
N ARG A 167 22.17 -1.32 -14.13
CA ARG A 167 23.24 -0.37 -13.79
C ARG A 167 23.33 0.79 -14.76
N GLU A 168 22.93 0.58 -16.01
CA GLU A 168 22.92 1.60 -17.05
C GLU A 168 21.57 2.36 -17.06
N GLU A 169 20.45 1.64 -16.92
CA GLU A 169 19.10 2.20 -16.86
C GLU A 169 18.36 1.77 -15.58
N GLU A 170 18.73 2.33 -14.43
CA GLU A 170 18.21 1.94 -13.10
C GLU A 170 16.68 1.99 -12.97
N ASP A 171 16.05 2.97 -13.63
CA ASP A 171 14.61 3.20 -13.54
C ASP A 171 13.84 2.61 -14.74
N SER A 172 14.47 1.70 -15.52
CA SER A 172 13.80 1.01 -16.62
C SER A 172 12.75 0.03 -16.10
N LEU A 173 11.46 0.39 -16.26
CA LEU A 173 10.33 -0.46 -15.87
C LEU A 173 10.35 -1.82 -16.58
N ALA A 174 10.84 -1.88 -17.82
CA ALA A 174 10.98 -3.13 -18.57
C ALA A 174 11.99 -4.08 -17.90
N TYR A 175 13.17 -3.58 -17.54
CA TYR A 175 14.19 -4.38 -16.86
C TYR A 175 13.80 -4.75 -15.43
N LEU A 176 13.12 -3.85 -14.71
CA LEU A 176 12.53 -4.16 -13.40
C LEU A 176 11.43 -5.22 -13.50
N GLY A 177 10.59 -5.18 -14.54
CA GLY A 177 9.58 -6.21 -14.81
C GLY A 177 10.21 -7.58 -15.11
N LEU A 178 11.30 -7.59 -15.89
CA LEU A 178 12.10 -8.79 -16.15
C LEU A 178 12.71 -9.34 -14.85
N LYS A 179 13.33 -8.47 -14.04
CA LYS A 179 13.88 -8.82 -12.72
C LYS A 179 12.81 -9.40 -11.80
N ASN A 180 11.63 -8.78 -11.72
CA ASN A 180 10.51 -9.32 -10.95
C ASN A 180 10.14 -10.74 -11.41
N THR A 181 10.09 -10.99 -12.72
CA THR A 181 9.78 -12.32 -13.27
C THR A 181 10.86 -13.33 -12.90
N ILE A 182 12.14 -12.95 -12.94
CA ILE A 182 13.25 -13.81 -12.51
C ILE A 182 13.12 -14.15 -11.03
N CYS A 183 12.85 -13.16 -10.17
CA CYS A 183 12.66 -13.38 -8.73
C CYS A 183 11.46 -14.28 -8.43
N GLU A 184 10.35 -14.11 -9.14
CA GLU A 184 9.16 -14.96 -9.02
C GLU A 184 9.47 -16.43 -9.35
N LYS A 185 10.26 -16.65 -10.42
CA LYS A 185 10.64 -18.00 -10.85
C LYS A 185 11.73 -18.63 -9.97
N SER A 186 12.61 -17.83 -9.40
CA SER A 186 13.64 -18.31 -8.47
C SER A 186 13.13 -18.55 -7.05
N GLY A 187 11.96 -17.98 -6.70
CA GLY A 187 11.41 -18.01 -5.34
C GLY A 187 12.09 -17.03 -4.38
N ASP A 188 12.81 -16.03 -4.89
CA ASP A 188 13.41 -14.98 -4.06
C ASP A 188 12.36 -13.91 -3.70
N ASN A 189 11.46 -14.25 -2.78
CA ASN A 189 10.36 -13.38 -2.34
C ASN A 189 10.86 -12.05 -1.76
N LYS A 190 12.04 -12.03 -1.14
CA LYS A 190 12.60 -10.79 -0.58
C LYS A 190 12.96 -9.81 -1.70
N LEU A 191 13.75 -10.27 -2.67
CA LEU A 191 14.17 -9.43 -3.79
C LEU A 191 13.01 -9.07 -4.71
N GLN A 192 12.03 -9.98 -4.86
CA GLN A 192 10.82 -9.70 -5.61
C GLN A 192 10.04 -8.52 -5.01
N LYS A 193 9.82 -8.50 -3.68
CA LYS A 193 9.15 -7.38 -3.00
C LYS A 193 9.91 -6.07 -3.19
N GLU A 194 11.23 -6.07 -3.03
CA GLU A 194 12.07 -4.87 -3.24
C GLU A 194 11.92 -4.35 -4.68
N THR A 195 11.92 -5.25 -5.66
CA THR A 195 11.73 -4.92 -7.08
C THR A 195 10.33 -4.36 -7.36
N LEU A 196 9.28 -4.99 -6.83
CA LEU A 196 7.90 -4.53 -6.96
C LEU A 196 7.68 -3.17 -6.31
N GLN A 197 8.26 -2.93 -5.13
CA GLN A 197 8.22 -1.63 -4.47
C GLN A 197 8.92 -0.55 -5.30
N LYS A 198 10.06 -0.87 -5.93
CA LYS A 198 10.73 0.05 -6.88
C LYS A 198 9.84 0.33 -8.09
N ILE A 199 9.20 -0.68 -8.69
CA ILE A 199 8.24 -0.49 -9.79
C ILE A 199 7.11 0.46 -9.38
N ILE A 200 6.47 0.23 -8.23
CA ILE A 200 5.41 1.09 -7.69
C ILE A 200 5.90 2.52 -7.47
N SER A 201 7.14 2.70 -7.00
CA SER A 201 7.70 4.03 -6.79
C SER A 201 7.92 4.83 -8.07
N LEU A 202 8.10 4.15 -9.21
CA LEU A 202 8.30 4.74 -10.53
C LEU A 202 6.99 4.89 -11.31
N ASP A 203 6.08 3.94 -11.13
CA ASP A 203 4.75 3.87 -11.74
C ASP A 203 3.70 3.54 -10.67
N ALA A 204 3.21 4.59 -10.01
CA ALA A 204 2.26 4.44 -8.91
C ALA A 204 0.94 3.77 -9.36
N ASP A 205 0.52 3.94 -10.61
CA ASP A 205 -0.73 3.35 -11.11
C ASP A 205 -0.55 1.89 -11.59
N ASN A 206 0.62 1.27 -11.37
CA ASN A 206 0.93 -0.09 -11.79
C ASN A 206 0.13 -1.15 -11.00
N TYR A 207 -1.12 -1.37 -11.37
CA TYR A 207 -2.03 -2.30 -10.71
C TYR A 207 -1.45 -3.72 -10.55
N GLN A 208 -0.73 -4.22 -11.56
CA GLN A 208 -0.14 -5.55 -11.53
C GLN A 208 0.95 -5.70 -10.46
N ALA A 209 1.77 -4.66 -10.24
CA ALA A 209 2.77 -4.68 -9.20
C ALA A 209 2.13 -4.76 -7.80
N TYR A 210 1.03 -4.04 -7.58
CA TYR A 210 0.24 -4.13 -6.34
C TYR A 210 -0.38 -5.52 -6.14
N GLU A 211 -0.93 -6.14 -7.18
CA GLU A 211 -1.50 -7.49 -7.12
C GLU A 211 -0.44 -8.54 -6.72
N LYS A 212 0.75 -8.48 -7.34
CA LYS A 212 1.86 -9.38 -7.01
C LYS A 212 2.40 -9.14 -5.61
N LEU A 213 2.53 -7.88 -5.20
CA LEU A 213 3.01 -7.54 -3.86
C LEU A 213 2.00 -7.97 -2.77
N LEU A 214 0.71 -7.81 -3.03
CA LEU A 214 -0.36 -8.32 -2.16
C LEU A 214 -0.26 -9.84 -2.03
N ALA A 215 -0.08 -10.58 -3.13
CA ALA A 215 0.07 -12.02 -3.08
C ALA A 215 1.23 -12.47 -2.18
N LEU A 216 2.38 -11.79 -2.26
CA LEU A 216 3.53 -12.03 -1.39
C LEU A 216 3.23 -11.72 0.08
N TYR A 217 2.51 -10.64 0.37
CA TYR A 217 2.11 -10.33 1.75
C TYR A 217 1.12 -11.34 2.32
N LEU A 218 0.22 -11.88 1.50
CA LEU A 218 -0.73 -12.90 1.94
C LEU A 218 -0.04 -14.23 2.23
N GLU A 219 0.93 -14.63 1.41
CA GLU A 219 1.73 -15.84 1.64
C GLU A 219 2.54 -15.75 2.95
N GLU A 220 3.01 -14.54 3.28
CA GLU A 220 3.77 -14.27 4.51
C GLU A 220 2.89 -13.95 5.73
N GLU A 221 1.56 -13.95 5.59
CA GLU A 221 0.61 -13.48 6.62
C GLU A 221 0.94 -12.05 7.12
N ASN A 222 1.53 -11.22 6.26
CA ASN A 222 2.03 -9.88 6.57
C ASN A 222 0.93 -8.83 6.45
N GLN A 223 -0.01 -8.85 7.39
CA GLN A 223 -1.15 -7.93 7.43
C GLN A 223 -0.71 -6.45 7.46
N GLN A 224 0.32 -6.13 8.24
CA GLN A 224 0.86 -4.76 8.33
C GLN A 224 1.37 -4.24 6.98
N GLY A 225 1.94 -5.12 6.15
CA GLY A 225 2.35 -4.80 4.79
C GLY A 225 1.16 -4.40 3.91
N ILE A 226 0.05 -5.13 4.00
CA ILE A 226 -1.19 -4.87 3.26
C ILE A 226 -1.82 -3.55 3.71
N GLU A 227 -1.88 -3.30 5.01
CA GLU A 227 -2.41 -2.05 5.59
C GLU A 227 -1.63 -0.84 5.09
N LYS A 228 -0.30 -0.90 5.13
CA LYS A 228 0.55 0.17 4.63
C LYS A 228 0.36 0.37 3.13
N LEU A 229 0.33 -0.73 2.36
CA LEU A 229 0.16 -0.68 0.91
C LEU A 229 -1.19 -0.06 0.52
N ALA A 230 -2.25 -0.34 1.29
CA ALA A 230 -3.58 0.23 1.09
C ALA A 230 -3.66 1.72 1.49
N ALA A 231 -3.01 2.11 2.59
CA ALA A 231 -2.94 3.50 3.02
C ALA A 231 -2.23 4.39 1.99
N ASP A 232 -1.22 3.85 1.32
CA ASP A 232 -0.44 4.52 0.27
C ASP A 232 -1.05 4.31 -1.14
N ALA A 233 -2.27 3.75 -1.26
CA ALA A 233 -2.89 3.48 -2.55
C ALA A 233 -3.11 4.78 -3.36
N PRO A 234 -2.65 4.87 -4.62
CA PRO A 234 -2.64 6.13 -5.36
C PRO A 234 -3.99 6.45 -6.03
N ASN A 235 -4.85 5.45 -6.14
CA ASN A 235 -6.17 5.59 -6.74
C ASN A 235 -7.19 4.64 -6.09
N SER A 236 -8.47 4.90 -6.35
CA SER A 236 -9.58 4.15 -5.74
C SER A 236 -9.66 2.69 -6.17
N ALA A 237 -9.15 2.33 -7.36
CA ALA A 237 -9.19 0.94 -7.84
C ALA A 237 -8.21 0.06 -7.05
N ILE A 238 -6.98 0.54 -6.84
CA ILE A 238 -5.98 -0.14 -6.02
C ILE A 238 -6.43 -0.17 -4.55
N ALA A 239 -6.97 0.94 -4.03
CA ALA A 239 -7.48 1.01 -2.67
C ALA A 239 -8.61 0.00 -2.43
N ALA A 240 -9.56 -0.12 -3.37
CA ALA A 240 -10.65 -1.08 -3.27
C ALA A 240 -10.14 -2.52 -3.29
N MET A 241 -9.23 -2.86 -4.21
CA MET A 241 -8.63 -4.19 -4.30
C MET A 241 -7.92 -4.60 -3.01
N LEU A 242 -7.10 -3.71 -2.43
CA LEU A 242 -6.38 -3.99 -1.19
C LEU A 242 -7.33 -4.02 0.02
N GLY A 243 -8.37 -3.17 0.02
CA GLY A 243 -9.38 -3.10 1.07
C GLY A 243 -10.16 -4.39 1.29
N GLU A 244 -10.31 -5.25 0.26
CA GLU A 244 -10.93 -6.58 0.41
C GLU A 244 -10.16 -7.54 1.34
N TYR A 245 -8.92 -7.19 1.66
CA TYR A 245 -8.03 -7.96 2.53
C TYR A 245 -7.81 -7.28 3.89
N LEU A 246 -8.38 -6.08 4.06
CA LEU A 246 -8.37 -5.37 5.32
C LEU A 246 -9.68 -5.62 6.07
N VAL A 247 -9.56 -5.75 7.38
CA VAL A 247 -10.70 -5.89 8.27
C VAL A 247 -10.53 -4.82 9.33
N ASP A 248 -11.52 -3.94 9.41
CA ASP A 248 -11.50 -2.81 10.32
C ASP A 248 -11.56 -3.25 11.79
N THR A 249 -10.96 -2.47 12.67
CA THR A 249 -11.04 -2.72 14.12
C THR A 249 -12.39 -2.21 14.65
N PRO A 250 -13.17 -3.03 15.38
CA PRO A 250 -14.43 -2.55 15.93
C PRO A 250 -14.20 -1.48 17.00
N TYR A 251 -15.14 -0.55 17.12
CA TYR A 251 -15.12 0.52 18.11
C TYR A 251 -16.18 0.30 19.20
N LEU A 252 -15.79 0.44 20.46
CA LEU A 252 -16.68 0.38 21.63
C LEU A 252 -17.18 1.80 21.96
N GLU A 253 -18.45 2.09 21.72
CA GLU A 253 -19.07 3.39 22.05
C GLU A 253 -19.46 3.50 23.54
N LEU A 254 -18.58 3.04 24.42
CA LEU A 254 -18.68 3.24 25.86
C LEU A 254 -17.25 3.25 26.40
N THR A 255 -16.87 4.34 27.07
CA THR A 255 -15.52 4.44 27.64
C THR A 255 -15.35 3.38 28.74
N PRO A 256 -14.27 2.59 28.75
CA PRO A 256 -13.98 1.68 29.86
C PRO A 256 -13.94 2.42 31.20
N GLY A 257 -14.49 1.82 32.25
CA GLY A 257 -14.55 2.48 33.56
C GLY A 257 -15.61 1.93 34.51
N VAL A 258 -15.85 2.69 35.58
CA VAL A 258 -16.81 2.37 36.64
C VAL A 258 -18.07 3.20 36.49
N TYR A 259 -19.22 2.54 36.57
CA TYR A 259 -20.54 3.12 36.43
C TYR A 259 -21.41 2.75 37.62
N ASP A 260 -22.25 3.67 38.10
CA ASP A 260 -23.16 3.46 39.22
C ASP A 260 -24.53 2.91 38.79
N ALA A 261 -24.84 2.98 37.50
CA ALA A 261 -26.06 2.49 36.88
C ALA A 261 -25.78 1.65 35.63
N ILE A 262 -26.75 0.81 35.26
CA ILE A 262 -26.78 0.03 34.01
C ILE A 262 -26.34 0.88 32.83
N GLN A 263 -25.43 0.35 32.03
CA GLN A 263 -24.95 0.99 30.80
C GLN A 263 -25.40 0.23 29.56
N THR A 264 -25.41 0.93 28.43
CA THR A 264 -25.63 0.32 27.12
C THR A 264 -24.35 0.45 26.31
N LEU A 265 -23.78 -0.69 25.90
CA LEU A 265 -22.62 -0.75 25.03
C LEU A 265 -23.08 -0.91 23.57
N VAL A 266 -22.65 0.02 22.72
CA VAL A 266 -22.77 -0.09 21.27
C VAL A 266 -21.39 -0.43 20.69
N ILE A 267 -21.36 -1.34 19.72
CA ILE A 267 -20.13 -1.73 19.02
C ILE A 267 -20.32 -1.44 17.54
N THR A 268 -19.40 -0.71 16.93
CA THR A 268 -19.50 -0.28 15.53
C THR A 268 -18.33 -0.78 14.70
N SER A 269 -18.56 -0.96 13.40
CA SER A 269 -17.57 -1.29 12.37
C SER A 269 -17.68 -0.24 11.27
N GLU A 270 -16.55 0.34 10.87
CA GLU A 270 -16.49 1.36 9.80
C GLU A 270 -16.81 0.73 8.44
N ALA A 271 -16.28 -0.45 8.16
CA ALA A 271 -16.50 -1.17 6.91
C ALA A 271 -17.81 -1.99 6.91
N GLY A 272 -18.56 -2.01 8.01
CA GLY A 272 -19.78 -2.81 8.15
C GLY A 272 -19.52 -4.32 8.21
N ASN A 273 -18.31 -4.73 8.62
CA ASN A 273 -17.96 -6.13 8.80
C ASN A 273 -18.75 -6.77 9.94
N THR A 274 -18.82 -8.11 9.94
CA THR A 274 -19.52 -8.83 11.01
C THR A 274 -18.70 -8.75 12.29
N ILE A 275 -19.29 -8.24 13.37
CA ILE A 275 -18.61 -8.08 14.66
C ILE A 275 -18.91 -9.30 15.55
N TYR A 276 -17.87 -9.85 16.16
CA TYR A 276 -17.96 -10.88 17.19
C TYR A 276 -17.43 -10.31 18.50
N TYR A 277 -18.09 -10.63 19.63
CA TYR A 277 -17.69 -10.11 20.93
C TYR A 277 -17.78 -11.16 22.05
N THR A 278 -17.05 -10.91 23.12
CA THR A 278 -17.12 -11.61 24.40
C THR A 278 -17.25 -10.59 25.52
N LEU A 279 -17.77 -11.03 26.67
CA LEU A 279 -18.01 -10.18 27.85
C LEU A 279 -17.20 -10.63 29.07
N ASP A 280 -16.47 -11.74 28.93
CA ASP A 280 -15.71 -12.43 29.98
C ASP A 280 -14.19 -12.36 29.74
N GLY A 281 -13.74 -11.60 28.74
CA GLY A 281 -12.34 -11.45 28.36
C GLY A 281 -11.80 -12.61 27.52
N SER A 282 -12.61 -13.63 27.21
CA SER A 282 -12.18 -14.71 26.33
C SER A 282 -12.05 -14.27 24.86
N SER A 283 -11.31 -15.02 24.03
CA SER A 283 -11.09 -14.62 22.63
C SER A 283 -12.42 -14.60 21.85
N PRO A 284 -12.78 -13.46 21.21
CA PRO A 284 -13.96 -13.38 20.37
C PRO A 284 -13.82 -14.17 19.06
N GLN A 285 -12.60 -14.51 18.63
CA GLN A 285 -12.38 -15.37 17.48
C GLN A 285 -12.82 -16.83 17.74
N GLU A 286 -12.63 -17.33 18.97
CA GLU A 286 -12.95 -18.72 19.34
C GLU A 286 -14.34 -18.86 19.96
N LYS A 287 -14.75 -17.89 20.78
CA LYS A 287 -15.96 -17.95 21.62
C LYS A 287 -16.90 -16.77 21.39
N GLY A 288 -16.66 -15.96 20.37
CA GLY A 288 -17.42 -14.74 20.12
C GLY A 288 -18.88 -15.01 19.79
N THR A 289 -19.73 -14.17 20.36
CA THR A 289 -21.14 -14.06 19.98
C THR A 289 -21.27 -13.01 18.87
N PRO A 290 -22.04 -13.26 17.79
CA PRO A 290 -22.25 -12.25 16.76
C PRO A 290 -23.04 -11.06 17.33
N TYR A 291 -22.53 -9.85 17.10
CA TYR A 291 -23.17 -8.61 17.50
C TYR A 291 -24.29 -8.23 16.51
N SER A 292 -25.48 -7.92 17.04
CA SER A 292 -26.64 -7.54 16.21
C SER A 292 -27.49 -6.43 16.83
N ALA A 293 -27.28 -6.10 18.10
CA ALA A 293 -27.99 -5.06 18.82
C ALA A 293 -27.15 -4.55 20.01
N PRO A 294 -27.40 -3.33 20.51
CA PRO A 294 -26.75 -2.81 21.71
C PRO A 294 -26.85 -3.77 22.91
N ILE A 295 -25.77 -3.86 23.69
CA ILE A 295 -25.64 -4.79 24.81
C ILE A 295 -25.91 -4.03 26.11
N ALA A 296 -26.86 -4.50 26.91
CA ALA A 296 -27.05 -4.00 28.27
C ALA A 296 -25.98 -4.58 29.20
N LEU A 297 -25.19 -3.71 29.84
CA LEU A 297 -24.29 -4.05 30.92
C LEU A 297 -25.06 -3.88 32.23
N GLU A 298 -25.50 -5.01 32.78
CA GLU A 298 -26.34 -5.14 33.96
C GLU A 298 -25.59 -4.75 35.24
N GLN A 299 -26.34 -4.32 36.24
CA GLN A 299 -25.84 -3.95 37.57
C GLN A 299 -25.10 -5.11 38.26
N ASP A 300 -24.17 -4.75 39.14
CA ASP A 300 -23.41 -5.61 40.05
C ASP A 300 -22.43 -6.58 39.37
N TYR A 301 -22.03 -6.27 38.13
CA TYR A 301 -21.13 -7.11 37.35
C TYR A 301 -19.93 -6.36 36.78
N ILE A 302 -18.82 -7.09 36.70
CA ILE A 302 -17.62 -6.71 35.95
C ILE A 302 -17.67 -7.40 34.58
N TYR A 303 -17.45 -6.63 33.53
CA TYR A 303 -17.41 -7.07 32.14
C TYR A 303 -16.02 -6.80 31.57
N SER A 304 -15.40 -7.86 31.04
CA SER A 304 -14.19 -7.75 30.23
C SER A 304 -14.60 -7.95 28.78
N VAL A 305 -14.83 -6.84 28.08
CA VAL A 305 -15.34 -6.88 26.72
C VAL A 305 -14.17 -6.97 25.76
N ARG A 306 -14.23 -7.94 24.85
CA ARG A 306 -13.37 -8.00 23.67
C ARG A 306 -14.24 -8.10 22.43
N ALA A 307 -13.88 -7.42 21.36
CA ALA A 307 -14.58 -7.52 20.09
C ALA A 307 -13.62 -7.55 18.91
N ILE A 308 -14.03 -8.22 17.84
CA ILE A 308 -13.26 -8.38 16.60
C ILE A 308 -14.20 -8.34 15.40
N CYS A 309 -13.78 -7.71 14.31
CA CYS A 309 -14.49 -7.78 13.05
C CYS A 309 -14.05 -9.00 12.24
N LYS A 310 -14.97 -9.51 11.42
CA LYS A 310 -14.75 -10.58 10.45
C LYS A 310 -15.35 -10.18 9.11
N ASN A 311 -14.54 -10.25 8.06
CA ASN A 311 -15.02 -9.98 6.70
C ASN A 311 -15.71 -11.20 6.06
N GLU A 312 -16.30 -11.01 4.89
CA GLU A 312 -17.01 -12.07 4.15
C GLU A 312 -16.12 -13.26 3.76
N ARG A 313 -14.81 -13.03 3.66
CA ARG A 313 -13.81 -14.06 3.32
C ARG A 313 -13.36 -14.85 4.55
N GLY A 314 -13.82 -14.46 5.73
CA GLY A 314 -13.56 -15.11 7.00
C GLY A 314 -12.27 -14.70 7.69
N ALA A 315 -11.56 -13.69 7.19
CA ALA A 315 -10.42 -13.09 7.85
C ALA A 315 -10.90 -12.22 9.03
N TYR A 316 -10.07 -12.15 10.08
CA TYR A 316 -10.30 -11.35 11.27
C TYR A 316 -9.42 -10.10 11.26
N GLY A 317 -9.95 -8.99 11.76
CA GLY A 317 -9.18 -7.76 11.98
C GLY A 317 -8.47 -7.74 13.32
N GLU A 318 -8.05 -6.56 13.76
CA GLU A 318 -7.54 -6.40 15.11
C GLU A 318 -8.67 -6.45 16.15
N GLU A 319 -8.30 -6.84 17.37
CA GLU A 319 -9.22 -6.85 18.50
C GLU A 319 -9.25 -5.49 19.20
N THR A 320 -10.44 -5.11 19.67
CA THR A 320 -10.63 -4.03 20.63
C THR A 320 -11.01 -4.61 21.99
N SER A 321 -10.69 -3.90 23.07
CA SER A 321 -11.05 -4.32 24.43
C SER A 321 -11.44 -3.17 25.35
N GLY A 322 -12.24 -3.49 26.36
CA GLY A 322 -12.69 -2.54 27.37
C GLY A 322 -13.16 -3.25 28.64
N GLU A 323 -12.75 -2.72 29.79
CA GLU A 323 -13.18 -3.19 31.11
C GLU A 323 -14.29 -2.27 31.66
N TYR A 324 -15.39 -2.86 32.12
CA TYR A 324 -16.54 -2.13 32.66
C TYR A 324 -16.96 -2.72 34.00
N GLN A 325 -17.01 -1.86 35.01
CA GLN A 325 -17.59 -2.21 36.32
C GLN A 325 -18.93 -1.49 36.46
N ILE A 326 -20.02 -2.25 36.53
CA ILE A 326 -21.36 -1.70 36.72
C ILE A 326 -21.79 -1.97 38.16
N GLY A 327 -21.86 -0.94 38.98
CA GLY A 327 -22.12 -1.03 40.41
C GLY A 327 -20.85 -1.04 41.25
N ILE A 328 -20.98 -0.46 42.45
CA ILE A 328 -19.86 -0.23 43.37
C ILE A 328 -19.39 -1.53 44.03
N ASP A 329 -20.31 -2.49 44.22
CA ASP A 329 -20.10 -3.81 44.82
C ASP A 329 -20.03 -4.92 43.75
N ALA A 330 -19.75 -4.54 42.51
CA ALA A 330 -19.77 -5.45 41.38
C ALA A 330 -18.78 -6.61 41.56
N VAL A 331 -19.23 -7.81 41.24
CA VAL A 331 -18.42 -9.02 41.30
C VAL A 331 -18.18 -9.57 39.89
N ASN A 332 -17.04 -10.24 39.70
CA ASN A 332 -16.79 -10.93 38.44
C ASN A 332 -17.68 -12.19 38.37
N ARG A 333 -18.77 -12.11 37.60
CA ARG A 333 -19.70 -13.25 37.41
C ARG A 333 -19.12 -14.41 36.61
N PHE A 334 -18.01 -14.19 35.91
CA PHE A 334 -17.37 -15.17 35.03
C PHE A 334 -16.19 -15.88 35.68
N SER A 335 -15.67 -15.35 36.79
CA SER A 335 -14.75 -16.06 37.65
C SER A 335 -15.55 -17.01 38.53
N GLY A 336 -15.53 -18.32 38.24
CA GLY A 336 -16.24 -19.36 39.01
C GLY A 336 -15.84 -19.49 40.49
N THR A 337 -14.94 -18.63 40.95
CA THR A 337 -14.65 -18.36 42.35
C THR A 337 -15.17 -16.96 42.63
N GLY A 338 -16.23 -16.82 43.44
CA GLY A 338 -16.62 -15.53 43.96
C GLY A 338 -15.40 -14.85 44.53
N VAL A 339 -14.87 -13.85 43.82
CA VAL A 339 -13.74 -13.05 44.27
C VAL A 339 -14.31 -12.19 45.37
N THR A 340 -14.33 -12.74 46.58
CA THR A 340 -14.34 -11.90 47.78
C THR A 340 -13.09 -11.05 47.67
N ALA A 341 -13.28 -9.73 47.68
CA ALA A 341 -12.21 -8.77 47.80
C ALA A 341 -11.15 -9.30 48.78
N ASP A 342 -9.90 -9.22 48.35
CA ASP A 342 -8.76 -9.54 49.18
C ASP A 342 -8.92 -8.90 50.57
N ALA A 343 -9.16 -9.74 51.59
CA ALA A 343 -9.20 -9.35 52.99
C ALA A 343 -7.79 -9.34 53.63
N SER A 344 -6.73 -9.25 52.82
CA SER A 344 -5.41 -8.90 53.31
C SER A 344 -5.46 -7.43 53.67
N GLY A 345 -5.20 -7.10 54.93
CA GLY A 345 -5.08 -5.72 55.41
C GLY A 345 -3.87 -4.98 54.83
N THR A 346 -3.58 -5.16 53.54
CA THR A 346 -2.61 -4.41 52.76
C THR A 346 -3.20 -3.03 52.50
N PRO A 347 -2.51 -1.93 52.84
CA PRO A 347 -3.02 -0.59 52.57
C PRO A 347 -3.25 -0.41 51.07
N MET A 348 -4.44 0.08 50.74
CA MET A 348 -4.88 0.32 49.37
C MET A 348 -3.90 1.25 48.65
N THR A 349 -3.46 0.85 47.45
CA THR A 349 -2.51 1.63 46.66
C THR A 349 -3.13 2.99 46.29
N GLN A 350 -2.34 4.06 46.28
CA GLN A 350 -2.79 5.39 45.89
C GLN A 350 -3.16 5.43 44.39
N PRO A 351 -4.19 6.20 43.98
CA PRO A 351 -4.56 6.37 42.58
C PRO A 351 -3.45 7.09 41.79
N SER A 352 -3.22 6.63 40.57
CA SER A 352 -2.37 7.34 39.59
C SER A 352 -3.21 8.29 38.76
N VAL A 353 -2.78 9.55 38.66
CA VAL A 353 -3.51 10.63 37.96
C VAL A 353 -2.63 11.20 36.86
N TYR A 354 -3.20 11.39 35.67
CA TYR A 354 -2.51 11.92 34.49
C TYR A 354 -3.30 13.10 33.91
N PRO A 355 -2.66 14.14 33.35
CA PRO A 355 -1.22 14.36 33.36
C PRO A 355 -0.72 14.68 34.80
N GLN A 356 0.59 14.59 35.00
CA GLN A 356 1.22 14.90 36.30
C GLN A 356 1.07 16.40 36.65
N SER A 357 1.44 16.81 37.86
CA SER A 357 1.34 18.22 38.25
C SER A 357 2.18 19.13 37.34
N GLY A 358 1.67 20.33 37.04
CA GLY A 358 2.35 21.21 36.09
C GLY A 358 1.57 22.45 35.65
N THR A 359 2.25 23.26 34.82
CA THR A 359 1.63 24.38 34.10
C THR A 359 1.37 23.98 32.65
N TYR A 360 0.14 24.20 32.19
CA TYR A 360 -0.32 23.84 30.86
C TYR A 360 -0.80 25.09 30.13
N THR A 361 -0.50 25.18 28.84
CA THR A 361 -0.95 26.26 27.95
C THR A 361 -2.00 25.78 26.93
N THR A 362 -2.32 24.50 26.95
CA THR A 362 -3.36 23.88 26.12
C THR A 362 -4.33 23.13 27.01
N GLN A 363 -5.61 23.11 26.64
CA GLN A 363 -6.65 22.40 27.39
C GLN A 363 -6.29 20.92 27.50
N GLN A 364 -6.18 20.42 28.73
CA GLN A 364 -5.88 19.02 29.01
C GLN A 364 -7.12 18.28 29.51
N ARG A 365 -7.10 16.96 29.31
CA ARG A 365 -8.04 16.01 29.92
C ARG A 365 -7.31 15.17 30.95
N ILE A 366 -7.76 15.22 32.19
CA ILE A 366 -7.21 14.49 33.32
C ILE A 366 -7.84 13.10 33.36
N THR A 367 -7.03 12.05 33.43
CA THR A 367 -7.46 10.66 33.59
C THR A 367 -6.92 10.09 34.90
N ILE A 368 -7.68 9.18 35.50
CA ILE A 368 -7.33 8.46 36.72
C ILE A 368 -7.29 6.98 36.39
N ASP A 369 -6.20 6.32 36.76
CA ASP A 369 -6.08 4.87 36.68
C ASP A 369 -6.79 4.25 37.88
N VAL A 370 -7.84 3.47 37.60
CA VAL A 370 -8.72 2.88 38.61
C VAL A 370 -8.60 1.36 38.51
N PRO A 371 -7.91 0.70 39.46
CA PRO A 371 -7.81 -0.75 39.47
C PRO A 371 -9.20 -1.41 39.60
N ILE A 372 -9.33 -2.61 39.04
CA ILE A 372 -10.58 -3.39 39.10
C ILE A 372 -11.00 -3.61 40.56
N GLY A 373 -12.28 -3.38 40.87
CA GLY A 373 -12.83 -3.54 42.21
C GLY A 373 -12.72 -2.29 43.09
N TYR A 374 -12.25 -1.17 42.52
CA TYR A 374 -12.14 0.11 43.21
C TYR A 374 -12.92 1.21 42.47
N GLN A 375 -13.31 2.25 43.20
CA GLN A 375 -13.87 3.47 42.64
C GLN A 375 -12.95 4.64 42.93
N ALA A 376 -12.77 5.54 41.97
CA ALA A 376 -12.10 6.82 42.24
C ALA A 376 -13.12 7.90 42.59
N TYR A 377 -12.86 8.64 43.65
CA TYR A 377 -13.55 9.89 43.97
C TYR A 377 -12.57 11.03 43.91
N TYR A 378 -12.99 12.18 43.38
CA TYR A 378 -12.15 13.35 43.28
C TYR A 378 -12.83 14.61 43.80
N SER A 379 -12.03 15.58 44.23
CA SER A 379 -12.51 16.91 44.61
C SER A 379 -11.47 17.97 44.32
N TRP A 380 -11.96 19.16 43.96
CA TRP A 380 -11.16 20.37 43.81
C TRP A 380 -11.10 21.20 45.11
N SER A 381 -11.84 20.78 46.14
CA SER A 381 -11.83 21.45 47.44
C SER A 381 -10.63 21.01 48.26
N THR A 382 -9.98 21.98 48.92
CA THR A 382 -8.87 21.75 49.85
C THR A 382 -9.25 22.02 51.31
N SER A 383 -10.50 22.40 51.57
CA SER A 383 -10.96 22.81 52.90
C SER A 383 -11.28 21.64 53.82
N GLU A 384 -11.60 20.47 53.26
CA GLU A 384 -11.98 19.26 53.98
C GLU A 384 -11.24 18.06 53.39
N ALA A 385 -10.98 17.05 54.23
CA ALA A 385 -10.41 15.80 53.74
C ALA A 385 -11.40 15.11 52.80
N LEU A 386 -10.89 14.62 51.66
CA LEU A 386 -11.70 13.92 50.66
C LEU A 386 -12.18 12.58 51.21
N THR A 387 -13.49 12.35 51.15
CA THR A 387 -14.17 11.09 51.42
C THR A 387 -15.12 10.75 50.26
N PRO A 388 -15.60 9.50 50.15
CA PRO A 388 -16.58 9.14 49.11
C PRO A 388 -17.89 9.94 49.20
N GLN A 389 -18.23 10.46 50.39
CA GLN A 389 -19.46 11.21 50.61
C GLN A 389 -19.36 12.68 50.20
N ASN A 390 -18.17 13.27 50.19
CA ASN A 390 -17.95 14.67 49.77
C ASN A 390 -17.22 14.79 48.41
N GLY A 391 -16.76 13.67 47.84
CA GLY A 391 -16.12 13.58 46.55
C GLY A 391 -17.09 13.38 45.39
N THR A 392 -16.64 13.73 44.19
CA THR A 392 -17.32 13.42 42.93
C THR A 392 -16.83 12.07 42.41
N LEU A 393 -17.74 11.16 42.07
CA LEU A 393 -17.39 9.88 41.45
C LEU A 393 -16.73 10.12 40.09
N TYR A 394 -15.57 9.50 39.86
CA TYR A 394 -14.87 9.53 38.58
C TYR A 394 -15.48 8.52 37.61
N THR A 395 -16.09 9.02 36.53
CA THR A 395 -16.75 8.20 35.49
C THR A 395 -16.08 8.32 34.11
N GLY A 396 -14.94 9.01 34.04
CA GLY A 396 -14.22 9.27 32.79
C GLY A 396 -13.48 10.61 32.83
N GLY A 397 -12.66 10.88 31.81
CA GLY A 397 -11.69 11.97 31.86
C GLY A 397 -12.27 13.35 32.24
N ILE A 398 -11.61 14.03 33.17
CA ILE A 398 -12.00 15.32 33.76
C ILE A 398 -11.38 16.45 32.94
N THR A 399 -12.13 17.50 32.63
CA THR A 399 -11.57 18.68 31.94
C THR A 399 -10.78 19.53 32.93
N MET A 400 -9.52 19.84 32.60
CA MET A 400 -8.67 20.68 33.45
C MET A 400 -9.24 22.11 33.58
N PRO A 401 -9.50 22.63 34.79
CA PRO A 401 -10.06 23.97 34.96
C PRO A 401 -9.00 25.05 34.70
N GLU A 402 -9.44 26.21 34.20
CA GLU A 402 -8.58 27.40 34.00
C GLU A 402 -8.10 27.95 35.34
N GLY A 403 -6.86 28.43 35.38
CA GLY A 403 -6.20 28.94 36.57
C GLY A 403 -5.53 27.85 37.40
N SER A 404 -5.17 28.20 38.65
CA SER A 404 -4.52 27.28 39.58
C SER A 404 -5.54 26.46 40.35
N SER A 405 -5.38 25.14 40.32
CA SER A 405 -6.28 24.18 40.96
C SER A 405 -5.50 23.02 41.58
N VAL A 406 -6.06 22.39 42.62
CA VAL A 406 -5.51 21.19 43.24
C VAL A 406 -6.57 20.12 43.21
N LEU A 407 -6.29 19.02 42.52
CA LEU A 407 -7.15 17.85 42.44
C LEU A 407 -6.75 16.88 43.56
N SER A 408 -7.68 16.59 44.47
CA SER A 408 -7.56 15.48 45.42
C SER A 408 -8.28 14.26 44.86
N VAL A 409 -7.68 13.07 44.99
CA VAL A 409 -8.23 11.80 44.52
C VAL A 409 -8.04 10.71 45.58
N ILE A 410 -9.06 9.89 45.80
CA ILE A 410 -8.99 8.65 46.59
C ILE A 410 -9.52 7.48 45.77
N LEU A 411 -9.04 6.28 46.07
CA LEU A 411 -9.68 5.02 45.66
C LEU A 411 -10.49 4.46 46.82
N THR A 412 -11.60 3.79 46.53
CA THR A 412 -12.36 3.03 47.53
C THR A 412 -12.72 1.64 47.05
N ASP A 413 -12.62 0.66 47.92
CA ASP A 413 -13.07 -0.71 47.65
C ASP A 413 -14.58 -0.86 47.93
N GLY A 414 -15.17 -1.99 47.52
CA GLY A 414 -16.56 -2.34 47.81
C GLY A 414 -16.89 -2.53 49.31
N ASN A 415 -15.89 -2.55 50.20
CA ASN A 415 -16.12 -2.60 51.65
C ASN A 415 -16.16 -1.19 52.29
N GLY A 416 -15.98 -0.14 51.48
CA GLY A 416 -15.96 1.26 51.93
C GLY A 416 -14.63 1.72 52.55
N SER A 417 -13.56 0.92 52.43
CA SER A 417 -12.22 1.37 52.79
C SER A 417 -11.71 2.36 51.73
N SER A 418 -10.88 3.33 52.11
CA SER A 418 -10.30 4.31 51.17
C SER A 418 -8.78 4.27 51.19
N SER A 419 -8.16 4.50 50.03
CA SER A 419 -6.72 4.80 49.93
C SER A 419 -6.39 6.12 50.61
N GLU A 420 -5.09 6.37 50.82
CA GLU A 420 -4.64 7.71 51.11
C GLU A 420 -4.96 8.67 49.95
N VAL A 421 -5.14 9.95 50.27
CA VAL A 421 -5.46 11.01 49.31
C VAL A 421 -4.24 11.32 48.44
N THR A 422 -4.37 11.15 47.13
CA THR A 422 -3.43 11.69 46.14
C THR A 422 -3.80 13.13 45.81
N GLN A 423 -2.84 14.06 45.88
CA GLN A 423 -3.06 15.46 45.47
C GLN A 423 -2.19 15.83 44.28
N VAL A 424 -2.80 16.43 43.26
CA VAL A 424 -2.12 16.88 42.03
C VAL A 424 -2.48 18.33 41.74
N SER A 425 -1.45 19.18 41.61
CA SER A 425 -1.62 20.62 41.37
C SER A 425 -1.49 20.95 39.88
N TYR A 426 -2.46 21.68 39.34
CA TYR A 426 -2.49 22.14 37.96
C TYR A 426 -2.53 23.66 37.89
N THR A 427 -1.91 24.24 36.86
CA THR A 427 -2.13 25.63 36.46
C THR A 427 -2.35 25.68 34.97
N TYR A 428 -3.58 25.94 34.53
CA TYR A 428 -3.90 26.10 33.11
C TYR A 428 -4.03 27.59 32.78
N GLN A 429 -3.21 28.06 31.85
CA GLN A 429 -3.23 29.43 31.34
C GLN A 429 -3.29 29.39 29.80
N PRO A 430 -4.49 29.53 29.20
CA PRO A 430 -4.69 29.48 27.76
C PRO A 430 -3.91 30.55 26.97
#